data_AF-A0A7C6FU69-F1
#
_entry.id   AF-A0A7C6FU69-F1
#
_cell.length_a   1.000
_cell.length_b   1.000
_cell.length_c   1.000
_cell.angle_alpha   90.00
_cell.angle_beta   90.00
_cell.angle_gamma   90.00
#
_symmetry.space_group_name_H-M   'P 1'
#
loop_
_entity.id
_entity.type
_entity.pdbx_description
1 polymer ?
#
loop_
_entity_poly.entity_id
_entity_poly.type
_entity_poly.pdbx_seq_one_letter_code
_entity_poly.pdbx_strand_id
1 'polypeptide(L)'
;MIEASELNAILRPWLGEAFLSEFKEDLAQMAVRMRLCVRGEESFEELFSWLDDKLLMGVRNRTRAKMVIRLDSGYEVRLRVSDFSQMADELMYCVFCRLKRTHMTFETLNEYSLRHSSLSSLRALYVDFQEFLTGEERKVIKRVITGNYPLFRWAAWLDTESGM
;
A
#
# COMPACT_ATOMS: atom_id res chain seq x y z
N MET A 1 -2.38 14.52 -7.27
CA MET A 1 -2.42 14.73 -5.81
C MET A 1 -2.97 13.46 -5.17
N ILE A 2 -2.52 13.05 -3.98
CA ILE A 2 -3.11 11.88 -3.27
C ILE A 2 -4.42 12.35 -2.65
N GLU A 3 -5.53 11.69 -2.94
CA GLU A 3 -6.87 12.08 -2.48
C GLU A 3 -7.57 10.98 -1.69
N ALA A 4 -8.48 11.36 -0.78
CA ALA A 4 -9.23 10.40 0.03
C ALA A 4 -10.04 9.39 -0.81
N SER A 5 -10.49 9.77 -2.00
CA SER A 5 -11.19 8.88 -2.94
C SER A 5 -10.30 7.76 -3.50
N GLU A 6 -9.02 8.05 -3.73
CA GLU A 6 -8.03 7.05 -4.16
C GLU A 6 -7.77 6.04 -3.03
N LEU A 7 -7.59 6.53 -1.80
CA LEU A 7 -7.42 5.70 -0.61
C LEU A 7 -8.67 4.82 -0.36
N ASN A 8 -9.87 5.38 -0.57
CA ASN A 8 -11.12 4.64 -0.49
C ASN A 8 -11.11 3.47 -1.49
N ALA A 9 -10.79 3.72 -2.76
CA ALA A 9 -10.75 2.67 -3.79
C ALA A 9 -9.77 1.53 -3.45
N ILE A 10 -8.61 1.86 -2.86
CA ILE A 10 -7.60 0.85 -2.45
C ILE A 10 -8.09 0.02 -1.27
N LEU A 11 -8.73 0.65 -0.28
CA LEU A 11 -9.18 -0.03 0.94
C LEU A 11 -10.53 -0.72 0.79
N ARG A 12 -11.32 -0.39 -0.25
CA ARG A 12 -12.67 -0.92 -0.44
C ARG A 12 -12.75 -2.44 -0.51
N PRO A 13 -11.84 -3.18 -1.16
CA PRO A 13 -11.82 -4.63 -1.12
C PRO A 13 -11.66 -5.22 0.29
N TRP A 14 -11.04 -4.47 1.20
CA TRP A 14 -10.73 -4.90 2.56
C TRP A 14 -11.81 -4.51 3.57
N LEU A 15 -12.39 -3.32 3.39
CA LEU A 15 -13.26 -2.69 4.39
C LEU A 15 -14.71 -2.51 3.93
N GLY A 16 -15.00 -2.60 2.64
CA GLY A 16 -16.33 -2.33 2.09
C GLY A 16 -16.73 -0.84 2.10
N GLU A 17 -17.62 -0.47 1.20
CA GLU A 17 -18.11 0.89 0.99
C GLU A 17 -18.83 1.44 2.24
N ALA A 18 -19.65 0.60 2.90
CA ALA A 18 -20.42 1.00 4.07
C ALA A 18 -19.50 1.48 5.20
N PHE A 19 -18.46 0.71 5.54
CA PHE A 19 -17.49 1.12 6.56
C PHE A 19 -16.70 2.35 6.13
N LEU A 20 -16.20 2.37 4.88
CA LEU A 20 -15.42 3.49 4.37
C LEU A 20 -16.21 4.79 4.33
N SER A 21 -17.54 4.72 4.20
CA SER A 21 -18.41 5.88 4.27
C SER A 21 -18.38 6.60 5.63
N GLU A 22 -18.17 5.84 6.72
CA GLU A 22 -17.98 6.34 8.10
C GLU A 22 -16.50 6.65 8.41
N PHE A 23 -15.59 6.23 7.54
CA PHE A 23 -14.14 6.40 7.67
C PHE A 23 -13.57 7.59 6.87
N LYS A 24 -14.44 8.37 6.21
CA LYS A 24 -14.05 9.45 5.27
C LYS A 24 -13.08 10.48 5.86
N GLU A 25 -13.31 10.90 7.11
CA GLU A 25 -12.44 11.88 7.78
C GLU A 25 -11.04 11.32 8.05
N ASP A 26 -10.95 10.04 8.45
CA ASP A 26 -9.67 9.36 8.64
C ASP A 26 -8.93 9.22 7.30
N LEU A 27 -9.63 8.89 6.20
CA LEU A 27 -9.03 8.86 4.86
C LEU A 27 -8.48 10.23 4.42
N ALA A 28 -9.19 11.32 4.73
CA ALA A 28 -8.71 12.67 4.42
C ALA A 28 -7.43 13.01 5.19
N GLN A 29 -7.36 12.66 6.48
CA GLN A 29 -6.15 12.84 7.29
C GLN A 29 -4.97 12.02 6.76
N MET A 30 -5.24 10.75 6.37
CA MET A 30 -4.22 9.90 5.75
C MET A 30 -3.69 10.51 4.46
N ALA A 31 -4.57 10.97 3.56
CA ALA A 31 -4.15 11.61 2.32
C ALA A 31 -3.29 12.86 2.55
N VAL A 32 -3.63 13.68 3.56
CA VAL A 32 -2.81 14.85 3.95
C VAL A 32 -1.40 14.40 4.34
N ARG A 33 -1.29 13.43 5.24
CA ARG A 33 0.00 12.98 5.77
C ARG A 33 0.87 12.29 4.72
N MET A 34 0.26 11.47 3.87
CA MET A 34 0.94 10.87 2.71
C MET A 34 1.52 11.93 1.76
N ARG A 35 0.86 13.08 1.58
CA ARG A 35 1.40 14.21 0.80
C ARG A 35 2.57 14.92 1.46
N LEU A 36 2.68 14.89 2.79
CA LEU A 36 3.85 15.40 3.52
C LEU A 36 5.05 14.47 3.30
N CYS A 37 4.82 13.16 3.38
CA CYS A 37 5.83 12.16 3.09
C CYS A 37 6.36 12.25 1.64
N VAL A 38 5.48 12.43 0.64
CA VAL A 38 5.92 12.67 -0.77
C VAL A 38 6.81 13.91 -0.90
N ARG A 39 6.64 14.91 -0.03
CA ARG A 39 7.48 16.13 -0.01
C ARG A 39 8.80 15.95 0.75
N GLY A 40 9.05 14.78 1.34
CA GLY A 40 10.22 14.49 2.15
C GLY A 40 10.16 15.10 3.56
N GLU A 41 8.97 15.49 4.02
CA GLU A 41 8.76 16.06 5.36
C GLU A 41 8.61 14.98 6.45
N GLU A 42 8.48 13.70 6.05
CA GLU A 42 8.29 12.54 6.93
C GLU A 42 8.91 11.28 6.29
N SER A 43 9.46 10.37 7.11
CA SER A 43 10.04 9.11 6.63
C SER A 43 8.98 8.06 6.23
N PHE A 44 9.38 7.05 5.46
CA PHE A 44 8.47 5.97 5.06
C PHE A 44 8.05 5.10 6.24
N GLU A 45 8.96 4.89 7.19
CA GLU A 45 8.76 4.08 8.39
C GLU A 45 7.77 4.76 9.35
N GLU A 46 7.91 6.07 9.57
CA GLU A 46 6.98 6.84 10.40
C GLU A 46 5.58 6.86 9.78
N LEU A 47 5.48 7.10 8.47
CA LEU A 47 4.20 7.08 7.77
C LEU A 47 3.57 5.70 7.83
N PHE A 48 4.32 4.64 7.52
CA PHE A 48 3.80 3.26 7.53
C PHE A 48 3.26 2.88 8.90
N SER A 49 4.06 3.10 9.96
CA SER A 49 3.66 2.82 11.34
C SER A 49 2.39 3.57 11.71
N TRP A 50 2.31 4.86 11.36
CA TRP A 50 1.12 5.65 11.64
C TRP A 50 -0.12 5.19 10.84
N LEU A 51 0.03 4.79 9.58
CA LEU A 51 -1.07 4.26 8.76
C LEU A 51 -1.61 2.95 9.35
N ASP A 52 -0.72 2.02 9.72
CA ASP A 52 -1.07 0.74 10.35
C ASP A 52 -1.88 0.96 11.64
N ASP A 53 -1.36 1.79 12.54
CA ASP A 53 -2.02 2.14 13.81
C ASP A 53 -3.38 2.85 13.57
N LYS A 54 -3.42 3.80 12.65
CA LYS A 54 -4.63 4.58 12.34
C LYS A 54 -5.73 3.69 11.76
N LEU A 55 -5.39 2.76 10.88
CA LEU A 55 -6.33 1.77 10.34
C LEU A 55 -6.81 0.81 11.44
N LEU A 56 -5.89 0.26 12.23
CA LEU A 56 -6.21 -0.68 13.31
C LEU A 56 -7.12 -0.04 14.35
N MET A 57 -6.76 1.14 14.88
CA MET A 57 -7.57 1.87 15.85
C MET A 57 -8.89 2.34 15.25
N GLY A 58 -8.88 2.76 13.98
CA GLY A 58 -10.05 3.16 13.22
C GLY A 58 -11.12 2.07 13.14
N VAL A 59 -10.71 0.86 12.75
CA VAL A 59 -11.58 -0.33 12.70
C VAL A 59 -11.97 -0.80 14.09
N ARG A 60 -11.01 -0.87 15.03
CA ARG A 60 -11.26 -1.34 16.40
C ARG A 60 -12.34 -0.49 17.08
N ASN A 61 -12.27 0.82 16.97
CA ASN A 61 -13.20 1.72 17.65
C ASN A 61 -14.62 1.59 17.06
N ARG A 62 -14.75 1.57 15.73
CA ARG A 62 -16.04 1.48 15.03
C ARG A 62 -16.70 0.11 15.16
N THR A 63 -15.92 -0.96 15.20
CA THR A 63 -16.41 -2.33 15.39
C THR A 63 -16.58 -2.72 16.86
N ARG A 64 -16.34 -1.81 17.82
CA ARG A 64 -16.32 -2.08 19.27
C ARG A 64 -15.42 -3.28 19.60
N ALA A 65 -14.23 -3.29 19.01
CA ALA A 65 -13.21 -4.33 19.11
C ALA A 65 -13.59 -5.72 18.55
N LYS A 66 -14.75 -5.87 17.89
CA LYS A 66 -15.12 -7.14 17.25
C LYS A 66 -14.25 -7.47 16.04
N MET A 67 -13.72 -6.45 15.36
CA MET A 67 -12.89 -6.59 14.15
C MET A 67 -13.60 -7.34 13.01
N VAL A 68 -14.93 -7.26 12.97
CA VAL A 68 -15.75 -7.86 11.90
C VAL A 68 -16.28 -6.74 11.03
N ILE A 69 -16.07 -6.87 9.72
CA ILE A 69 -16.48 -5.92 8.70
C ILE A 69 -17.37 -6.62 7.68
N ARG A 70 -18.41 -5.93 7.21
CA ARG A 70 -19.25 -6.39 6.12
C ARG A 70 -18.75 -5.81 4.80
N LEU A 71 -18.36 -6.69 3.88
CA LEU A 71 -17.94 -6.32 2.54
C LEU A 71 -19.13 -6.04 1.62
N ASP A 72 -18.88 -5.40 0.48
CA ASP A 72 -19.89 -5.06 -0.54
C ASP A 72 -20.61 -6.29 -1.11
N SER A 73 -19.95 -7.45 -1.10
CA SER A 73 -20.54 -8.74 -1.47
C SER A 73 -21.59 -9.26 -0.47
N GLY A 74 -21.72 -8.59 0.69
CA GLY A 74 -22.61 -8.98 1.77
C GLY A 74 -21.97 -9.94 2.79
N TYR A 75 -20.80 -10.50 2.49
CA TYR A 75 -20.05 -11.36 3.41
C TYR A 75 -19.45 -10.57 4.58
N GLU A 76 -19.38 -11.21 5.74
CA GLU A 76 -18.67 -10.69 6.90
C GLU A 76 -17.28 -11.33 6.99
N VAL A 77 -16.27 -10.49 7.20
CA VAL A 77 -14.88 -10.92 7.35
C VAL A 77 -14.35 -10.42 8.69
N ARG A 78 -13.67 -11.32 9.41
CA ARG A 78 -12.95 -10.96 10.63
C ARG A 78 -11.51 -10.58 10.29
N LEU A 79 -11.16 -9.32 10.51
CA LEU A 79 -9.83 -8.78 10.30
C LEU A 79 -8.86 -9.20 11.42
N ARG A 80 -7.64 -9.51 11.03
CA ARG A 80 -6.49 -9.82 11.88
C ARG A 80 -5.55 -8.61 11.93
N VAL A 81 -4.69 -8.57 12.93
CA VAL A 81 -3.66 -7.52 13.06
C VAL A 81 -2.79 -7.43 11.79
N SER A 82 -2.42 -8.57 11.21
CA SER A 82 -1.63 -8.66 9.98
C SER A 82 -2.32 -8.08 8.73
N ASP A 83 -3.64 -7.92 8.74
CA ASP A 83 -4.38 -7.38 7.59
C ASP A 83 -4.19 -5.86 7.51
N PHE A 84 -4.02 -5.19 8.66
CA PHE A 84 -3.76 -3.75 8.72
C PHE A 84 -2.40 -3.39 8.14
N SER A 85 -1.38 -4.21 8.41
CA SER A 85 -0.04 -3.96 7.88
C SER A 85 0.00 -4.16 6.37
N GLN A 86 -0.83 -5.06 5.84
CA GLN A 86 -1.02 -5.21 4.39
C GLN A 86 -1.78 -4.02 3.80
N MET A 87 -2.84 -3.55 4.45
CA MET A 87 -3.57 -2.35 4.01
C MET A 87 -2.67 -1.11 4.01
N ALA A 88 -1.88 -0.92 5.07
CA ALA A 88 -0.91 0.16 5.16
C ALA A 88 0.14 0.08 4.05
N ASP A 89 0.67 -1.13 3.78
CA ASP A 89 1.57 -1.38 2.65
C ASP A 89 0.92 -1.00 1.32
N GLU A 90 -0.32 -1.44 1.03
CA GLU A 90 -1.04 -1.06 -0.20
C GLU A 90 -1.18 0.47 -0.35
N LEU A 91 -1.46 1.18 0.75
CA LEU A 91 -1.50 2.64 0.73
C LEU A 91 -0.14 3.28 0.43
N MET A 92 0.97 2.68 0.90
CA MET A 92 2.32 3.21 0.62
C MET A 92 2.63 3.30 -0.88
N TYR A 93 2.02 2.46 -1.72
CA TYR A 93 2.21 2.58 -3.17
C TYR A 93 1.78 3.96 -3.72
N CYS A 94 0.74 4.57 -3.14
CA CYS A 94 0.32 5.92 -3.52
C CYS A 94 1.40 6.98 -3.28
N VAL A 95 2.26 6.76 -2.28
CA VAL A 95 3.42 7.62 -2.02
C VAL A 95 4.51 7.30 -3.03
N PHE A 96 4.91 6.03 -3.13
CA PHE A 96 6.06 5.61 -3.93
C PHE A 96 5.93 5.97 -5.42
N CYS A 97 4.76 5.76 -6.04
CA CYS A 97 4.55 6.07 -7.46
C CYS A 97 4.56 7.59 -7.77
N ARG A 98 4.53 8.44 -6.74
CA ARG A 98 4.55 9.90 -6.85
C ARG A 98 5.89 10.52 -6.51
N LEU A 99 6.86 9.73 -6.06
CA LEU A 99 8.21 10.22 -5.80
C LEU A 99 8.88 10.66 -7.12
N LYS A 100 9.86 11.57 -7.01
CA LYS A 100 10.66 11.97 -8.15
C LYS A 100 11.55 10.79 -8.59
N ARG A 101 11.55 10.48 -9.88
CA ARG A 101 12.41 9.43 -10.47
C ARG A 101 13.83 9.94 -10.54
N THR A 102 14.61 9.64 -9.50
CA THR A 102 16.03 9.97 -9.40
C THR A 102 16.75 8.78 -8.78
N HIS A 103 18.07 8.69 -9.00
CA HIS A 103 18.89 7.62 -8.42
C HIS A 103 18.81 7.60 -6.89
N MET A 104 18.80 8.78 -6.26
CA MET A 104 18.67 8.89 -4.80
C MET A 104 17.34 8.32 -4.29
N THR A 105 16.22 8.62 -4.96
CA THR A 105 14.92 8.04 -4.60
C THR A 105 14.91 6.52 -4.80
N PHE A 106 15.52 6.04 -5.89
CA PHE A 106 15.67 4.62 -6.17
C PHE A 106 16.43 3.90 -5.06
N GLU A 107 17.58 4.42 -4.64
CA GLU A 107 18.40 3.86 -3.55
C GLU A 107 17.59 3.80 -2.25
N THR A 108 16.94 4.90 -1.86
CA THR A 108 16.09 4.93 -0.66
C THR A 108 14.98 3.89 -0.71
N LEU A 109 14.29 3.74 -1.85
CA LEU A 109 13.21 2.77 -2.01
C LEU A 109 13.74 1.33 -2.02
N ASN A 110 14.90 1.09 -2.62
CA ASN A 110 15.56 -0.20 -2.65
C ASN A 110 15.97 -0.61 -1.22
N GLU A 111 16.63 0.27 -0.48
CA GLU A 111 16.95 0.04 0.93
C GLU A 111 15.71 -0.25 1.78
N TYR A 112 14.64 0.52 1.59
CA TYR A 112 13.37 0.28 2.26
C TYR A 112 12.82 -1.12 1.94
N SER A 113 12.84 -1.54 0.66
CA SER A 113 12.35 -2.86 0.23
C SER A 113 13.17 -4.03 0.78
N LEU A 114 14.46 -3.82 1.06
CA LEU A 114 15.34 -4.83 1.65
C LEU A 114 15.12 -4.98 3.15
N ARG A 115 14.77 -3.87 3.84
CA ARG A 115 14.52 -3.85 5.28
C ARG A 115 13.09 -4.28 5.63
N HIS A 116 12.14 -4.02 4.74
CA HIS A 116 10.72 -4.23 4.96
C HIS A 116 10.15 -5.16 3.89
N SER A 117 9.36 -6.15 4.31
CA SER A 117 8.58 -7.01 3.39
C SER A 117 7.39 -6.25 2.79
N SER A 118 7.68 -5.19 2.02
CA SER A 118 6.70 -4.30 1.39
C SER A 118 6.52 -4.67 -0.07
N LEU A 119 5.32 -5.12 -0.45
CA LEU A 119 5.00 -5.38 -1.85
C LEU A 119 4.93 -4.08 -2.64
N SER A 120 4.45 -3.00 -2.02
CA SER A 120 4.31 -1.70 -2.67
C SER A 120 5.64 -1.08 -3.06
N SER A 121 6.69 -1.25 -2.24
CA SER A 121 8.04 -0.80 -2.61
C SER A 121 8.59 -1.62 -3.78
N LEU A 122 8.46 -2.95 -3.74
CA LEU A 122 8.87 -3.83 -4.84
C LEU A 122 8.11 -3.53 -6.13
N ARG A 123 6.81 -3.23 -6.04
CA ARG A 123 5.99 -2.79 -7.17
C ARG A 123 6.52 -1.49 -7.76
N ALA A 124 6.80 -0.49 -6.92
CA ALA A 124 7.34 0.79 -7.39
C ALA A 124 8.72 0.62 -8.03
N LEU A 125 9.61 -0.21 -7.46
CA LEU A 125 10.89 -0.55 -8.09
C LEU A 125 10.69 -1.21 -9.46
N TYR A 126 9.78 -2.18 -9.55
CA TYR A 126 9.54 -2.96 -10.76
C TYR A 126 8.85 -2.19 -11.90
N VAL A 127 7.91 -1.30 -11.56
CA VAL A 127 7.05 -0.59 -12.52
C VAL A 127 7.54 0.83 -12.77
N ASP A 128 7.75 1.60 -11.68
CA ASP A 128 7.97 3.05 -11.73
C ASP A 128 9.45 3.44 -11.83
N PHE A 129 10.37 2.58 -11.35
CA PHE A 129 11.82 2.81 -11.34
C PHE A 129 12.61 1.79 -12.18
N GLN A 130 11.95 1.14 -13.15
CA GLN A 130 12.56 0.10 -13.97
C GLN A 130 13.80 0.55 -14.76
N GLU A 131 13.91 1.85 -15.07
CA GLU A 131 15.05 2.43 -15.78
C GLU A 131 16.37 2.36 -14.99
N PHE A 132 16.29 2.21 -13.67
CA PHE A 132 17.46 2.07 -12.78
C PHE A 132 17.85 0.61 -12.55
N LEU A 133 17.06 -0.35 -13.05
CA LEU A 133 17.28 -1.78 -12.85
C LEU A 133 17.91 -2.41 -14.09
N THR A 134 18.87 -3.30 -13.85
CA THR A 134 19.31 -4.25 -14.88
C THR A 134 18.22 -5.31 -15.13
N GLY A 135 18.29 -5.96 -16.29
CA GLY A 135 17.36 -7.04 -16.62
C GLY A 135 17.40 -8.21 -15.62
N GLU A 136 18.55 -8.48 -14.99
CA GLU A 136 18.68 -9.52 -13.97
C GLU A 136 18.07 -9.11 -12.63
N GLU A 137 18.32 -7.89 -12.16
CA GLU A 137 17.68 -7.37 -10.94
C GLU A 137 16.16 -7.35 -11.08
N ARG A 138 15.67 -6.98 -12.27
CA ARG A 138 14.24 -7.00 -12.56
C ARG A 138 13.63 -8.40 -12.48
N LYS A 139 14.34 -9.42 -12.98
CA LYS A 139 13.93 -10.84 -12.84
C LYS A 139 13.97 -11.31 -11.38
N VAL A 140 14.92 -10.82 -10.58
CA VAL A 140 15.00 -11.13 -9.15
C VAL A 140 13.79 -10.54 -8.43
N ILE A 141 13.49 -9.25 -8.63
CA ILE A 141 12.32 -8.59 -8.03
C ILE A 141 11.04 -9.32 -8.41
N LYS A 142 10.85 -9.66 -9.70
CA LYS A 142 9.68 -10.45 -10.15
C LYS A 142 9.55 -11.77 -9.39
N ARG A 143 10.65 -12.53 -9.23
CA ARG A 143 10.66 -13.79 -8.47
C ARG A 143 10.33 -13.60 -6.99
N VAL A 144 10.84 -12.53 -6.37
CA VAL A 144 10.52 -12.21 -4.97
C VAL A 144 9.03 -11.92 -4.83
N ILE A 145 8.45 -11.13 -5.73
CA ILE A 145 7.02 -10.81 -5.75
C ILE A 145 6.17 -12.08 -5.88
N THR A 146 6.42 -12.90 -6.91
CA THR A 146 5.61 -14.09 -7.19
C THR A 146 5.82 -15.22 -6.19
N GLY A 147 6.98 -15.27 -5.53
CA GLY A 147 7.31 -16.30 -4.54
C GLY A 147 6.81 -16.02 -3.12
N ASN A 148 6.65 -14.74 -2.74
CA ASN A 148 6.36 -14.36 -1.35
C ASN A 148 4.97 -13.74 -1.14
N TYR A 149 4.29 -13.29 -2.20
CA TYR A 149 3.01 -12.61 -2.07
C TYR A 149 1.87 -13.35 -2.80
N PRO A 150 0.64 -13.34 -2.26
CA PRO A 150 -0.50 -13.98 -2.90
C PRO A 150 -0.81 -13.40 -4.29
N LEU A 151 -1.19 -14.28 -5.24
CA LEU A 151 -1.47 -13.93 -6.63
C LEU A 151 -2.37 -12.71 -6.80
N PHE A 152 -3.45 -12.60 -6.01
CA PHE A 152 -4.42 -11.52 -6.14
C PHE A 152 -3.82 -10.12 -5.87
N ARG A 153 -2.69 -10.02 -5.15
CA ARG A 153 -2.05 -8.73 -4.85
C ARG A 153 -1.20 -8.20 -6.01
N TRP A 154 -0.73 -9.06 -6.92
CA TRP A 154 0.21 -8.67 -7.97
C TRP A 154 -0.25 -8.97 -9.41
N ALA A 155 -1.19 -9.90 -9.61
CA ALA A 155 -1.62 -10.33 -10.95
C ALA A 155 -2.07 -9.16 -11.85
N ALA A 156 -2.76 -8.17 -11.27
CA ALA A 156 -3.34 -7.06 -12.03
C ALA A 156 -2.31 -6.09 -12.63
N TRP A 157 -1.06 -6.08 -12.14
CA TRP A 157 -0.05 -5.12 -12.57
C TRP A 157 1.29 -5.74 -12.96
N LEU A 158 1.57 -7.00 -12.59
CA LEU A 158 2.83 -7.67 -12.92
C LEU A 158 2.84 -8.31 -14.32
N ASP A 159 1.67 -8.70 -14.84
CA ASP A 159 1.54 -9.43 -16.11
C ASP A 159 1.26 -8.54 -17.33
N THR A 160 1.09 -7.23 -17.12
CA THR A 160 0.80 -6.26 -18.20
C THR A 160 1.93 -6.11 -19.21
N GLU A 161 3.11 -6.70 -18.97
CA GLU A 161 4.26 -6.69 -19.88
C GLU A 161 4.57 -8.02 -20.57
N SER A 162 3.81 -9.09 -20.32
CA SER A 162 4.04 -10.38 -21.03
C SER A 162 3.40 -10.41 -22.43
N GLY A 163 3.02 -9.25 -22.97
CA GLY A 163 2.21 -9.11 -24.19
C GLY A 163 2.61 -7.92 -25.09
N MET A 164 3.90 -7.62 -25.20
CA MET A 164 4.48 -6.84 -26.31
C MET A 164 5.77 -7.50 -26.80
#